data_AF-A0A0Q8HFL7-F1
#
_entry.id   AF-A0A0Q8HFL7-F1
#
_cell.length_a   1.000
_cell.length_b   1.000
_cell.length_c   1.000
_cell.angle_alpha   90.00
_cell.angle_beta   90.00
_cell.angle_gamma   90.00
#
_symmetry.space_group_name_H-M   'P 1'
#
loop_
_entity.id
_entity.type
_entity.pdbx_description
1 polymer ?
#
loop_
_entity_poly.entity_id
_entity_poly.type
_entity_poly.pdbx_seq_one_letter_code
_entity_poly.pdbx_strand_id
1 'polypeptide(L)'
;MTPHTPTTEGATTEGEAVIMNTTTPNDMLAQLCRQLHDLAKAEENAASHEAARVPYWSACPPSVTAHREAARSLRATAHSVEARIGIYVPSAFPAQLAG
;
A
#
# COMPACT_ATOMS: atom_id res chain seq x y z
N MET A 1 2.52 -63.72 -33.99
CA MET A 1 1.85 -62.55 -34.61
C MET A 1 1.13 -61.80 -33.50
N THR A 2 1.70 -60.73 -32.97
CA THR A 2 1.09 -59.88 -31.95
C THR A 2 0.77 -58.52 -32.57
N PRO A 3 -0.45 -57.99 -32.41
CA PRO A 3 -0.76 -56.65 -32.89
C PRO A 3 -0.22 -55.60 -31.92
N HIS A 4 0.55 -54.64 -32.45
CA HIS A 4 0.97 -53.42 -31.78
C HIS A 4 -0.13 -52.37 -32.01
N THR A 5 -0.69 -51.84 -30.93
CA THR A 5 -1.60 -50.68 -30.99
C THR A 5 -0.80 -49.39 -31.15
N PRO A 6 -1.18 -48.49 -32.06
CA PRO A 6 -0.59 -47.17 -32.14
C PRO A 6 -1.08 -46.29 -30.98
N THR A 7 -0.14 -45.73 -30.22
CA THR A 7 -0.36 -44.61 -29.30
C THR A 7 -0.74 -43.38 -30.14
N THR A 8 -2.02 -43.01 -30.12
CA THR A 8 -2.49 -41.71 -30.60
C THR A 8 -2.43 -40.72 -29.46
N GLU A 9 -1.42 -39.85 -29.55
CA GLU A 9 -1.35 -38.56 -28.89
C GLU A 9 -2.46 -37.64 -29.43
N GLY A 10 -3.09 -36.85 -28.56
CA GLY A 10 -3.80 -35.64 -28.99
C GLY A 10 -5.13 -35.38 -28.30
N ALA A 11 -5.16 -34.25 -27.59
CA ALA A 11 -6.32 -33.47 -27.13
C ALA A 11 -7.15 -34.13 -26.00
N THR A 12 -7.30 -33.50 -24.85
CA THR A 12 -7.98 -32.21 -24.76
C THR A 12 -7.55 -31.46 -23.50
N THR A 13 -7.24 -30.20 -23.72
CA THR A 13 -7.03 -29.11 -22.78
C THR A 13 -8.14 -29.07 -21.71
N GLU A 14 -7.92 -29.71 -20.57
CA GLU A 14 -8.83 -29.59 -19.43
C GLU A 14 -8.39 -28.42 -18.55
N GLY A 15 -9.06 -27.29 -18.77
CA GLY A 15 -9.38 -26.38 -17.67
C GLY A 15 -8.21 -25.63 -17.04
N GLU A 16 -7.35 -25.00 -17.85
CA GLU A 16 -6.69 -23.78 -17.38
C GLU A 16 -7.76 -22.68 -17.33
N ALA A 17 -8.59 -22.75 -16.27
CA ALA A 17 -9.41 -21.63 -15.87
C ALA A 17 -8.44 -20.49 -15.55
N VAL A 18 -8.15 -19.69 -16.56
CA VAL A 18 -7.67 -18.32 -16.39
C VAL A 18 -8.73 -17.67 -15.52
N ILE A 19 -8.49 -17.71 -14.21
CA ILE A 19 -9.25 -16.95 -13.23
C ILE A 19 -9.09 -15.52 -13.70
N MET A 20 -10.10 -14.98 -14.40
CA MET A 20 -10.23 -13.57 -14.64
C MET A 20 -10.21 -12.93 -13.26
N ASN A 21 -9.02 -12.46 -12.86
CA ASN A 21 -8.75 -11.86 -11.58
C ASN A 21 -9.47 -10.52 -11.58
N THR A 22 -10.78 -10.56 -11.36
CA THR A 22 -11.65 -9.40 -11.33
C THR A 22 -11.40 -8.69 -10.01
N THR A 23 -10.31 -7.93 -9.98
CA THR A 23 -9.94 -7.07 -8.86
C THR A 23 -11.15 -6.20 -8.52
N THR A 24 -11.72 -6.38 -7.34
CA THR A 24 -12.87 -5.58 -6.95
C THR A 24 -12.42 -4.14 -6.64
N PRO A 25 -13.32 -3.15 -6.73
CA PRO A 25 -13.00 -1.79 -6.30
C PRO A 25 -12.46 -1.71 -4.87
N ASN A 26 -12.95 -2.57 -3.97
CA ASN A 26 -12.44 -2.63 -2.59
C ASN A 26 -11.02 -3.19 -2.52
N ASP A 27 -10.66 -4.17 -3.36
CA ASP A 27 -9.29 -4.68 -3.43
C ASP A 27 -8.33 -3.60 -3.92
N MET A 28 -8.73 -2.79 -4.91
CA MET A 28 -7.94 -1.66 -5.38
C MET A 28 -7.77 -0.58 -4.30
N LEU A 29 -8.84 -0.24 -3.57
CA LEU A 29 -8.76 0.73 -2.47
C LEU A 29 -7.91 0.22 -1.31
N ALA A 30 -7.95 -1.09 -1.00
CA ALA A 30 -7.10 -1.70 0.00
C ALA A 30 -5.62 -1.69 -0.43
N GLN A 31 -5.34 -1.94 -1.73
CA GLN A 31 -3.99 -1.81 -2.29
C GLN A 31 -3.48 -0.36 -2.21
N LEU A 32 -4.31 0.61 -2.61
CA LEU A 32 -3.99 2.03 -2.51
C LEU A 32 -3.70 2.44 -1.08
N CYS A 33 -4.50 2.00 -0.10
CA CYS A 33 -4.28 2.29 1.30
C CYS A 33 -2.90 1.80 1.78
N ARG A 34 -2.51 0.56 1.43
CA ARG A 34 -1.18 0.03 1.74
C ARG A 34 -0.08 0.88 1.12
N GLN A 35 -0.21 1.24 -0.15
CA GLN A 35 0.77 2.08 -0.84
C GLN A 35 0.89 3.48 -0.21
N LEU A 36 -0.21 4.08 0.24
CA LEU A 36 -0.19 5.38 0.93
C LEU A 36 0.54 5.29 2.27
N HIS A 37 0.32 4.23 3.04
CA HIS A 37 1.05 4.00 4.30
C HIS A 37 2.54 3.73 4.07
N ASP A 38 2.88 2.92 3.06
CA ASP A 38 4.27 2.64 2.71
C ASP A 38 5.00 3.92 2.27
N LEU A 39 4.35 4.75 1.46
CA LEU A 39 4.90 6.03 1.04
C LEU A 39 5.03 6.99 2.23
N ALA A 40 4.04 7.07 3.11
CA ALA A 40 4.13 7.89 4.31
C ALA A 40 5.30 7.48 5.22
N LYS A 41 5.57 6.18 5.31
CA LYS A 41 6.73 5.65 6.04
C LYS A 41 8.04 6.02 5.35
N ALA A 42 8.09 5.97 4.02
CA ALA A 42 9.26 6.37 3.25
C ALA A 42 9.59 7.86 3.45
N GLU A 43 8.59 8.73 3.44
CA GLU A 43 8.75 10.18 3.69
C GLU A 43 9.27 10.46 5.11
N GLU A 44 8.71 9.80 6.13
CA GLU A 44 9.21 9.94 7.51
C GLU A 44 10.65 9.44 7.68
N ASN A 45 10.99 8.35 6.99
CA ASN A 45 12.35 7.85 6.96
C ASN A 45 13.29 8.85 6.28
N ALA A 46 12.90 9.45 5.15
CA ALA A 46 13.69 10.46 4.48
C ALA A 46 13.93 11.68 5.38
N ALA A 47 12.88 12.19 6.05
CA ALA A 47 12.98 13.25 7.04
C ALA A 47 13.97 12.91 8.17
N SER A 48 13.91 11.67 8.68
CA SER A 48 14.77 11.20 9.76
C SER A 48 16.23 11.09 9.33
N HIS A 49 16.49 10.55 8.13
CA HIS A 49 17.84 10.46 7.57
C HIS A 49 18.44 11.83 7.31
N GLU A 50 17.66 12.76 6.77
CA GLU A 50 18.12 14.12 6.53
C GLU A 50 18.40 14.86 7.85
N ALA A 51 17.48 14.78 8.83
CA ALA A 51 17.68 15.38 10.15
C ALA A 51 18.91 14.80 10.87
N ALA A 52 19.17 13.50 10.74
CA ALA A 52 20.34 12.86 11.34
C ALA A 52 21.68 13.33 10.76
N ARG A 53 21.69 13.88 9.53
CA ARG A 53 22.88 14.46 8.90
C ARG A 53 23.14 15.90 9.36
N VAL A 54 22.17 16.52 10.02
CA VAL A 54 22.24 17.92 10.45
C VAL A 54 22.78 17.94 11.89
N PRO A 55 23.87 18.68 12.15
CA PRO A 55 24.37 18.85 13.51
C PRO A 55 23.31 19.46 14.43
N TYR A 56 23.26 19.03 15.68
CA TYR A 56 22.20 19.44 16.63
C TYR A 56 22.15 20.96 16.89
N TRP A 57 23.26 21.67 16.68
CA TRP A 57 23.36 23.12 16.85
C TRP A 57 22.91 23.92 15.62
N SER A 58 22.66 23.25 14.50
CA SER A 58 22.20 23.88 13.26
C SER A 58 20.69 23.83 13.16
N ALA A 59 20.11 24.82 12.49
CA ALA A 59 18.72 24.74 12.08
C ALA A 59 18.50 23.53 11.16
N CYS A 60 17.37 22.85 11.35
CA CYS A 60 16.96 21.73 10.51
C CYS A 60 16.55 22.26 9.11
N PRO A 61 16.97 21.59 8.02
CA PRO A 61 16.55 21.95 6.67
C PRO A 61 15.03 21.99 6.53
N PRO A 62 14.48 22.96 5.77
CA PRO A 62 13.04 23.07 5.57
C PRO A 62 12.42 21.83 4.87
N SER A 63 13.23 21.09 4.11
CA SER A 63 12.89 19.81 3.49
C SER A 63 12.44 18.76 4.51
N VAL A 64 13.05 18.69 5.70
CA VAL A 64 12.64 17.76 6.77
C VAL A 64 11.20 18.01 7.18
N THR A 65 10.82 19.27 7.33
CA THR A 65 9.43 19.66 7.65
C THR A 65 8.49 19.28 6.50
N ALA A 66 8.89 19.53 5.25
CA ALA A 66 8.11 19.17 4.07
C ALA A 66 7.87 17.65 3.99
N HIS A 67 8.90 16.82 4.23
CA HIS A 67 8.79 15.37 4.28
C HIS A 67 7.82 14.90 5.38
N ARG A 68 7.88 15.50 6.58
CA ARG A 68 6.95 15.18 7.68
C ARG A 68 5.51 15.58 7.37
N GLU A 69 5.30 16.72 6.73
CA GLU A 69 3.96 17.17 6.31
C GLU A 69 3.39 16.28 5.19
N ALA A 70 4.23 15.85 4.25
CA ALA A 70 3.86 14.88 3.23
C ALA A 70 3.44 13.54 3.87
N ALA A 71 4.25 13.00 4.79
CA ALA A 71 3.93 11.77 5.53
C ALA A 71 2.59 11.89 6.28
N ARG A 72 2.34 13.03 6.95
CA ARG A 72 1.06 13.29 7.64
C ARG A 72 -0.12 13.31 6.68
N SER A 73 0.02 13.98 5.54
CA SER A 73 -1.03 14.10 4.52
C SER A 73 -1.37 12.74 3.88
N LEU A 74 -0.35 11.92 3.64
CA LEU A 74 -0.50 10.56 3.13
C LEU A 74 -1.25 9.66 4.12
N ARG A 75 -0.91 9.70 5.42
CA ARG A 75 -1.64 8.96 6.47
C ARG A 75 -3.10 9.43 6.59
N ALA A 76 -3.35 10.74 6.56
CA ALA A 76 -4.71 11.28 6.59
C ALA A 76 -5.55 10.81 5.39
N THR A 77 -4.93 10.76 4.20
CA THR A 77 -5.56 10.23 3.00
C THR A 77 -5.81 8.72 3.13
N ALA A 78 -4.85 7.95 3.64
CA ALA A 78 -5.00 6.52 3.89
C ALA A 78 -6.16 6.22 4.85
N HIS A 79 -6.28 6.96 5.96
CA HIS A 79 -7.41 6.83 6.88
C HIS A 79 -8.75 7.16 6.21
N SER A 80 -8.78 8.17 5.34
CA SER A 80 -9.98 8.50 4.56
C SER A 80 -10.36 7.37 3.60
N VAL A 81 -9.37 6.67 3.02
CA VAL A 81 -9.60 5.47 2.19
C VAL A 81 -10.07 4.28 3.05
N GLU A 82 -9.46 4.04 4.21
CA GLU A 82 -9.85 3.00 5.17
C GLU A 82 -11.31 3.13 5.63
N ALA A 83 -11.76 4.36 5.87
CA ALA A 83 -13.14 4.65 6.20
C ALA A 83 -14.11 4.30 5.06
N ARG A 84 -13.70 4.52 3.81
CA ARG A 84 -14.53 4.21 2.62
C ARG A 84 -14.63 2.72 2.33
N ILE A 85 -13.61 1.94 2.66
CA ILE A 85 -13.63 0.47 2.54
C ILE A 85 -14.28 -0.23 3.74
N GLY A 86 -14.72 0.53 4.75
CA GLY A 86 -15.37 -0.01 5.95
C GLY A 86 -14.42 -0.73 6.92
N ILE A 87 -13.10 -0.54 6.77
CA ILE A 87 -12.08 -1.13 7.64
C ILE A 87 -11.78 -0.21 8.85
N TYR A 88 -12.12 1.08 8.77
CA TYR A 88 -11.85 2.02 9.84
C TYR A 88 -12.91 1.99 10.95
N VAL A 89 -12.48 1.61 12.16
CA VAL A 89 -13.16 1.93 13.43
C VAL A 89 -12.42 3.12 14.04
N PRO A 90 -13.07 4.28 14.29
CA PRO A 90 -12.40 5.43 14.90
C PRO A 90 -12.01 5.11 16.35
N SER A 91 -10.80 4.59 16.57
CA SER A 91 -10.18 4.52 17.89
C SER A 91 -9.34 5.79 18.07
N ALA A 92 -9.87 6.73 18.86
CA ALA A 92 -9.25 7.94 19.37
C ALA A 92 -9.19 9.16 18.41
N PHE A 93 -10.29 9.91 18.39
CA PHE A 93 -10.17 11.36 18.56
C PHE A 93 -9.81 11.64 20.02
N PRO A 94 -8.89 12.57 20.32
CA PRO A 94 -9.20 13.61 21.25
C PRO A 94 -9.60 14.83 20.43
N ALA A 95 -10.90 15.10 20.43
CA ALA A 95 -11.36 16.45 20.26
C ALA A 95 -10.75 17.26 21.42
N GLN A 96 -9.73 18.09 21.17
CA GLN A 96 -9.43 19.33 21.92
C GLN A 96 -8.02 19.86 21.58
N LEU A 97 -7.96 20.77 20.62
CA LEU A 97 -7.22 22.03 20.77
C LEU A 97 -8.18 23.14 20.33
N ALA A 98 -9.20 23.35 21.17
CA ALA A 98 -9.84 24.65 21.32
C ALA A 98 -9.20 25.27 22.55
N GLY A 99 -8.51 26.38 22.36
CA GLY A 99 -7.73 27.10 23.39
C GLY A 99 -6.70 27.98 22.72
#